data_AF-A0A0P7ZJ92-F1
#
_entry.id   AF-A0A0P7ZJ92-F1
#
_cell.length_a   1.000
_cell.length_b   1.000
_cell.length_c   1.000
_cell.angle_alpha   90.00
_cell.angle_beta   90.00
_cell.angle_gamma   90.00
#
_symmetry.space_group_name_H-M   'P 1'
#
loop_
_entity.id
_entity.type
_entity.pdbx_description
1 polymer ?
#
loop_
_entity_poly.entity_id
_entity_poly.type
_entity_poly.pdbx_seq_one_letter_code
_entity_poly.pdbx_strand_id
1 'polypeptide(L)'
;MLPVGSPAIGEDFIDRKKEVEYILSALKKDSVLLIAPRRFGKTSIMKRVEKELLDEDKICVFYKGMSGMEEKAARALLRRICSVDYYPINLAFGIYKQETGNDDYEKFMDLIADLGNDFYIEYDPKKGLKFYSKMLRDWWRVYYGDNE
;
A
#
# COMPACT_ATOMS: atom_id res chain seq x y z
N MET A 1 22.60 0.27 -0.84
CA MET A 1 21.16 0.41 -0.53
C MET A 1 21.01 0.18 0.97
N LEU A 2 20.61 1.19 1.74
CA LEU A 2 20.35 0.99 3.17
C LEU A 2 19.06 0.17 3.31
N PRO A 3 19.08 -0.99 3.99
CA PRO A 3 17.87 -1.77 4.21
C PRO A 3 16.90 -0.91 5.02
N VAL A 4 15.77 -0.59 4.43
CA VAL A 4 14.70 0.11 5.13
C VAL A 4 13.95 -0.92 5.99
N GLY A 5 14.26 -0.93 7.29
CA GLY A 5 13.94 -2.02 8.22
C GLY A 5 12.50 -2.57 8.17
N SER A 6 12.39 -3.89 8.30
CA SER A 6 11.14 -4.61 8.56
C SER A 6 10.50 -4.15 9.87
N PRO A 7 9.20 -4.39 10.09
CA PRO A 7 8.59 -4.17 11.40
C PRO A 7 9.37 -4.95 12.48
N ALA A 8 9.84 -4.26 13.51
CA ALA A 8 10.39 -4.85 14.72
C ALA A 8 9.32 -5.71 15.42
N ILE A 9 9.65 -6.96 15.74
CA ILE A 9 8.77 -7.96 16.36
C ILE A 9 9.57 -8.84 17.32
N GLY A 10 8.90 -9.55 18.24
CA GLY A 10 9.57 -10.44 19.19
C GLY A 10 10.56 -9.68 20.06
N GLU A 11 11.80 -10.18 20.13
CA GLU A 11 12.90 -9.58 20.90
C GLU A 11 13.38 -8.23 20.32
N ASP A 12 13.15 -7.97 19.02
CA ASP A 12 13.51 -6.70 18.40
C ASP A 12 12.53 -5.57 18.76
N PHE A 13 11.38 -5.90 19.38
CA PHE A 13 10.38 -4.92 19.81
C PHE A 13 10.75 -4.31 21.17
N ILE A 14 11.59 -3.28 21.13
CA ILE A 14 12.15 -2.63 22.31
C ILE A 14 11.31 -1.42 22.75
N ASP A 15 11.14 -1.25 24.06
CA ASP A 15 10.69 -0.02 24.73
C ASP A 15 9.38 0.61 24.20
N ARG A 16 8.27 -0.16 24.24
CA ARG A 16 6.92 0.31 23.86
C ARG A 16 5.78 -0.33 24.70
N LYS A 17 6.10 -0.84 25.89
CA LYS A 17 5.12 -1.60 26.71
C LYS A 17 3.94 -0.73 27.15
N LYS A 18 4.21 0.51 27.59
CA LYS A 18 3.19 1.45 28.04
C LYS A 18 2.23 1.84 26.92
N GLU A 19 2.75 2.06 25.71
CA GLU A 19 1.95 2.38 24.54
C GLU A 19 1.02 1.21 24.17
N VAL A 20 1.52 -0.03 24.22
CA VAL A 20 0.71 -1.23 23.96
C VAL A 20 -0.38 -1.40 25.01
N GLU A 21 -0.05 -1.28 26.30
CA GLU A 21 -1.03 -1.34 27.40
C GLU A 21 -2.11 -0.27 27.26
N TYR A 22 -1.72 0.96 26.90
CA TYR A 22 -2.65 2.05 26.66
C TYR A 22 -3.61 1.72 25.51
N ILE A 23 -3.09 1.24 24.37
CA ILE A 23 -3.91 0.84 23.22
C ILE A 23 -4.87 -0.28 23.59
N LEU A 24 -4.41 -1.34 24.25
CA LEU A 24 -5.25 -2.46 24.69
C LEU A 24 -6.35 -2.00 25.66
N SER A 25 -6.04 -1.08 26.57
CA SER A 25 -7.01 -0.53 27.51
C SER A 25 -8.07 0.34 26.81
N ALA A 26 -7.67 1.10 25.79
CA ALA A 26 -8.57 1.94 25.01
C ALA A 26 -9.48 1.08 24.12
N LEU A 27 -8.95 0.02 23.49
CA LEU A 27 -9.70 -0.91 22.65
C LEU A 27 -10.82 -1.65 23.39
N LYS A 28 -10.77 -1.75 24.73
CA LYS A 28 -11.86 -2.31 25.54
C LYS A 28 -13.11 -1.42 25.57
N LYS A 29 -12.99 -0.14 25.20
CA LYS A 29 -14.06 0.86 25.28
C LYS A 29 -14.37 1.50 23.93
N ASP A 30 -13.35 1.77 23.11
CA ASP A 30 -13.44 2.59 21.90
C ASP A 30 -12.46 2.17 20.80
N SER A 31 -12.62 2.77 19.62
CA SER A 31 -11.69 2.63 18.49
C SER A 31 -10.43 3.49 18.67
N VAL A 32 -9.28 2.98 18.22
CA VAL A 32 -7.98 3.67 18.32
C VAL A 32 -7.43 4.02 16.94
N LEU A 33 -7.06 5.28 16.73
CA LEU A 33 -6.36 5.76 15.52
C LEU A 33 -4.88 6.04 15.82
N LEU A 34 -3.97 5.35 15.13
CA LEU A 34 -2.52 5.55 15.29
C LEU A 34 -1.98 6.60 14.30
N ILE A 35 -1.63 7.78 14.81
CA ILE A 35 -1.06 8.87 14.00
C ILE A 35 0.44 9.02 14.33
N ALA A 36 1.31 8.89 13.33
CA ALA A 36 2.76 9.17 13.46
C ALA A 36 3.42 9.28 12.07
N PRO A 37 4.66 9.82 11.94
CA PRO A 37 5.42 9.79 10.68
C PRO A 37 5.75 8.39 10.16
N ARG A 38 6.17 8.28 8.89
CA ARG A 38 6.65 7.00 8.31
C ARG A 38 7.86 6.51 9.12
N ARG A 39 7.97 5.18 9.33
CA ARG A 39 9.04 4.51 10.11
C ARG A 39 9.05 4.70 11.63
N PHE A 40 8.04 5.34 12.22
CA PHE A 40 7.86 5.38 13.68
C PHE A 40 7.45 4.04 14.33
N GLY A 41 7.32 2.95 13.56
CA GLY A 41 7.00 1.64 14.12
C GLY A 41 5.51 1.36 14.37
N LYS A 42 4.59 2.13 13.79
CA LYS A 42 3.13 1.88 13.91
C LYS A 42 2.75 0.42 13.58
N THR A 43 3.29 -0.13 12.50
CA THR A 43 3.06 -1.53 12.12
C THR A 43 3.62 -2.51 13.16
N SER A 44 4.75 -2.20 13.79
CA SER A 44 5.31 -3.01 14.88
C SER A 44 4.41 -2.99 16.11
N ILE A 45 3.89 -1.82 16.50
CA ILE A 45 2.92 -1.69 17.59
C ILE A 45 1.66 -2.52 17.29
N MET A 46 1.10 -2.40 16.08
CA MET A 46 -0.08 -3.18 15.68
C MET A 46 0.16 -4.70 15.78
N LYS A 47 1.32 -5.18 15.32
CA LYS A 47 1.70 -6.60 15.45
C LYS A 47 1.90 -7.04 16.89
N ARG A 48 2.37 -6.15 17.77
CA ARG A 48 2.47 -6.46 19.20
C ARG A 48 1.08 -6.54 19.84
N VAL A 49 0.20 -5.59 19.56
CA VAL A 49 -1.19 -5.57 20.03
C VAL A 49 -1.94 -6.82 19.55
N GLU A 50 -1.76 -7.22 18.29
CA GLU A 50 -2.28 -8.49 17.75
C GLU A 50 -1.87 -9.68 18.61
N LYS A 51 -0.57 -9.81 18.89
CA LYS A 51 -0.05 -10.92 19.70
C LYS A 51 -0.71 -10.97 21.07
N GLU A 52 -0.79 -9.84 21.77
CA GLU A 52 -1.41 -9.78 23.11
C GLU A 52 -2.91 -10.16 23.07
N LEU A 53 -3.64 -9.73 22.02
CA LEU A 53 -5.05 -10.09 21.84
C LEU A 53 -5.24 -11.57 21.50
N LEU A 54 -4.37 -12.14 20.67
CA LEU A 54 -4.39 -13.58 20.35
C LEU A 54 -4.04 -14.43 21.58
N ASP A 55 -3.10 -13.98 22.41
CA ASP A 55 -2.74 -14.63 23.68
C ASP A 55 -3.92 -14.60 24.69
N GLU A 56 -4.89 -13.69 24.51
CA GLU A 56 -6.17 -13.62 25.24
C GLU A 56 -7.35 -14.33 24.53
N ASP A 57 -7.08 -15.21 23.56
CA ASP A 57 -8.08 -15.93 22.75
C ASP A 57 -9.08 -14.99 22.02
N LYS A 58 -8.66 -13.77 21.66
CA LYS A 58 -9.49 -12.83 20.91
C LYS A 58 -9.36 -13.05 19.40
N ILE A 59 -10.47 -12.86 18.69
CA ILE A 59 -10.47 -12.82 17.22
C ILE A 59 -9.84 -11.50 16.76
N CYS A 60 -8.76 -11.60 15.97
CA CYS A 60 -8.10 -10.47 15.33
C CYS A 60 -8.24 -10.57 13.81
N VAL A 61 -8.74 -9.52 13.16
CA VAL A 61 -8.80 -9.44 11.69
C VAL A 61 -7.89 -8.32 11.22
N PHE A 62 -6.87 -8.68 10.42
CA PHE A 62 -5.97 -7.73 9.81
C PHE A 62 -6.37 -7.43 8.38
N TYR A 63 -6.85 -6.20 8.16
CA TYR A 63 -7.03 -5.67 6.82
C TYR A 63 -5.85 -4.76 6.49
N LYS A 64 -4.98 -5.25 5.60
CA LYS A 64 -3.99 -4.41 4.93
C LYS A 64 -4.67 -3.91 3.67
N GLY A 65 -4.85 -2.59 3.53
CA GLY A 65 -5.34 -1.98 2.28
C GLY A 65 -4.53 -2.46 1.07
N MET A 66 -5.09 -2.35 -0.14
CA MET A 66 -4.53 -2.83 -1.42
C MET A 66 -3.64 -4.08 -1.28
N SER A 67 -4.25 -5.26 -1.29
CA SER A 67 -3.55 -6.54 -1.11
C SER A 67 -3.93 -7.56 -2.19
N GLY A 68 -3.05 -8.53 -2.41
CA GLY A 68 -3.30 -9.60 -3.37
C GLY A 68 -3.28 -9.12 -4.82
N MET A 69 -4.37 -9.38 -5.55
CA MET A 69 -4.46 -9.12 -6.99
C MET A 69 -4.40 -7.62 -7.34
N GLU A 70 -4.93 -6.75 -6.48
CA GLU A 70 -4.88 -5.29 -6.70
C GLU A 70 -3.44 -4.77 -6.61
N GLU A 71 -2.63 -5.25 -5.66
CA GLU A 71 -1.20 -4.91 -5.58
C GLU A 71 -0.47 -5.34 -6.86
N LYS A 72 -0.78 -6.55 -7.35
CA LYS A 72 -0.22 -7.08 -8.60
C LYS A 72 -0.61 -6.22 -9.79
N ALA A 73 -1.89 -5.84 -9.88
CA ALA A 73 -2.42 -4.97 -10.93
C ALA A 73 -1.80 -3.57 -10.89
N ALA A 74 -1.72 -2.92 -9.73
CA ALA A 74 -1.05 -1.63 -9.59
C ALA A 74 0.41 -1.69 -10.01
N ARG A 75 1.13 -2.73 -9.58
CA ARG A 75 2.54 -2.89 -9.98
C ARG A 75 2.68 -3.06 -11.48
N ALA A 76 1.82 -3.88 -12.12
CA ALA A 76 1.82 -4.06 -13.56
C ALA A 76 1.49 -2.75 -14.31
N LEU A 77 0.50 -2.00 -13.81
CA LEU A 77 0.14 -0.68 -14.34
C LEU A 77 1.32 0.28 -14.26
N LEU A 78 1.91 0.47 -13.08
CA LEU A 78 3.03 1.40 -12.88
C LEU A 78 4.25 1.03 -13.73
N ARG A 79 4.53 -0.26 -13.91
CA ARG A 79 5.56 -0.73 -14.86
C ARG A 79 5.29 -0.26 -16.28
N ARG A 80 4.05 -0.40 -16.76
CA ARG A 80 3.70 -0.02 -18.13
C ARG A 80 3.63 1.49 -18.34
N ILE A 81 3.10 2.22 -17.37
CA ILE A 81 2.98 3.68 -17.42
C ILE A 81 4.37 4.34 -17.39
N CYS A 82 5.38 3.75 -16.73
CA CYS A 82 6.69 4.40 -16.57
C CYS A 82 7.49 4.49 -17.88
N SER A 83 7.12 3.67 -18.88
CA SER A 83 7.79 3.62 -20.18
C SER A 83 7.36 4.73 -21.13
N VAL A 84 6.26 5.44 -20.85
CA VAL A 84 5.68 6.46 -21.73
C VAL A 84 5.37 7.77 -20.97
N ASP A 85 5.07 8.83 -21.72
CA ASP A 85 4.62 10.09 -21.10
C ASP A 85 3.16 10.00 -20.64
N TYR A 86 2.29 9.38 -21.44
CA TYR A 86 0.90 9.12 -21.13
C TYR A 86 0.53 7.71 -21.59
N TYR A 87 -0.20 6.98 -20.75
CA TYR A 87 -0.66 5.63 -20.99
C TYR A 87 -2.19 5.62 -21.13
N PRO A 88 -2.74 5.08 -22.24
CA PRO A 88 -4.19 5.08 -22.46
C PRO A 88 -4.98 4.34 -21.37
N ILE A 89 -6.07 4.96 -20.90
CA ILE A 89 -6.87 4.44 -19.78
C ILE A 89 -7.53 3.08 -20.10
N ASN A 90 -7.94 2.87 -21.35
CA ASN A 90 -8.52 1.62 -21.83
C ASN A 90 -7.50 0.46 -21.84
N LEU A 91 -6.23 0.75 -22.16
CA LEU A 91 -5.16 -0.24 -22.08
C LEU A 91 -4.78 -0.55 -20.63
N ALA A 92 -4.85 0.45 -19.75
CA ALA A 92 -4.66 0.26 -18.31
C ALA A 92 -5.76 -0.64 -17.74
N PHE A 93 -7.01 -0.41 -18.13
CA PHE A 93 -8.11 -1.29 -17.74
C PHE A 93 -7.86 -2.74 -18.20
N GLY A 94 -7.40 -2.95 -19.45
CA GLY A 94 -7.01 -4.27 -19.94
C GLY A 94 -5.99 -5.00 -19.04
N ILE A 95 -4.97 -4.29 -18.55
CA ILE A 95 -3.98 -4.84 -17.59
C ILE A 95 -4.65 -5.20 -16.27
N TYR A 96 -5.51 -4.31 -15.74
CA TYR A 96 -6.26 -4.57 -14.51
C TYR A 96 -7.06 -5.87 -14.62
N LYS A 97 -7.78 -6.07 -15.73
CA LYS A 97 -8.57 -7.28 -15.96
C LYS A 97 -7.71 -8.53 -16.00
N GLN A 98 -6.57 -8.46 -16.68
CA GLN A 98 -5.64 -9.57 -16.78
C GLN A 98 -5.06 -9.97 -15.41
N GLU A 99 -4.73 -8.99 -14.57
CA GLU A 99 -4.07 -9.24 -13.28
C GLU A 99 -5.03 -9.62 -12.16
N THR A 100 -6.29 -9.16 -12.23
CA THR A 100 -7.30 -9.37 -11.19
C THR A 100 -8.39 -10.37 -11.57
N GLY A 101 -8.56 -10.68 -12.84
CA GLY A 101 -9.72 -11.42 -13.35
C GLY A 101 -11.04 -10.65 -13.24
N ASN A 102 -10.99 -9.35 -12.93
CA ASN A 102 -12.17 -8.51 -12.67
C ASN A 102 -12.42 -7.54 -13.84
N ASP A 103 -13.62 -7.56 -14.43
CA ASP A 103 -14.06 -6.67 -15.52
C ASP A 103 -14.92 -5.49 -15.01
N ASP A 104 -14.85 -5.19 -13.72
CA ASP A 104 -15.54 -4.06 -13.11
C ASP A 104 -14.72 -2.77 -13.29
N TYR A 105 -15.25 -1.85 -14.10
CA TYR A 105 -14.60 -0.58 -14.40
C TYR A 105 -14.59 0.38 -13.21
N GLU A 106 -15.60 0.33 -12.32
CA GLU A 106 -15.63 1.19 -11.13
C GLU A 106 -14.50 0.82 -10.18
N LYS A 107 -14.32 -0.48 -9.92
CA LYS A 107 -13.19 -0.98 -9.10
C LYS A 107 -11.83 -0.68 -9.70
N PHE A 108 -11.71 -0.66 -11.03
CA PHE A 108 -10.50 -0.18 -11.68
C PHE A 108 -10.27 1.31 -11.41
N MET A 109 -11.31 2.15 -11.48
CA MET A 109 -11.20 3.57 -11.20
C MET A 109 -10.88 3.85 -9.73
N ASP A 110 -11.38 3.04 -8.80
CA ASP A 110 -10.97 3.10 -7.38
C ASP A 110 -9.46 2.87 -7.22
N LEU A 111 -8.90 1.87 -7.91
CA LEU A 111 -7.45 1.63 -7.93
C LEU A 111 -6.67 2.83 -8.50
N ILE A 112 -7.17 3.44 -9.57
CA ILE A 112 -6.56 4.64 -10.16
C ILE A 112 -6.62 5.82 -9.18
N ALA A 113 -7.73 5.98 -8.46
CA ALA A 113 -7.88 7.01 -7.45
C ALA A 113 -6.89 6.81 -6.29
N ASP A 114 -6.74 5.57 -5.79
CA ASP A 114 -5.77 5.23 -4.75
C ASP A 114 -4.33 5.55 -5.19
N LEU A 115 -3.94 5.14 -6.40
CA LEU A 115 -2.61 5.46 -6.95
C LEU A 115 -2.39 6.97 -7.15
N GLY A 116 -3.46 7.71 -7.47
CA GLY A 116 -3.43 9.16 -7.56
C GLY A 116 -3.27 9.84 -6.21
N ASN A 117 -4.00 9.38 -5.20
CA ASN A 117 -3.93 9.87 -3.82
C ASN A 117 -2.56 9.60 -3.19
N ASP A 118 -1.92 8.49 -3.55
CA ASP A 118 -0.54 8.16 -3.15
C ASP A 118 0.55 8.85 -4.00
N PHE A 119 0.17 9.76 -4.90
CA PHE A 119 1.06 10.53 -5.78
C PHE A 119 1.92 9.66 -6.71
N TYR A 120 1.48 8.46 -7.07
CA TYR A 120 2.16 7.69 -8.12
C TYR A 120 1.83 8.23 -9.51
N ILE A 121 0.55 8.49 -9.77
CA ILE A 121 0.05 8.85 -11.09
C ILE A 121 -0.90 10.06 -11.05
N GLU A 122 -1.14 10.63 -12.22
CA GLU A 122 -2.23 11.57 -12.49
C GLU A 122 -3.07 11.02 -13.64
N TYR A 123 -4.38 11.28 -13.58
CA TYR A 123 -5.31 10.95 -14.66
C TYR A 123 -5.73 12.23 -15.40
N ASP A 124 -5.45 12.28 -16.70
CA ASP A 124 -5.95 13.28 -17.64
C ASP A 124 -7.07 12.65 -18.48
N PRO A 125 -8.33 13.13 -18.41
CA PRO A 125 -9.44 12.55 -19.16
C PRO A 125 -9.24 12.49 -20.68
N LYS A 126 -8.39 13.34 -21.25
CA LYS A 126 -8.11 13.40 -22.70
C LYS A 126 -6.90 12.57 -23.10
N LYS A 127 -5.90 12.43 -22.21
CA LYS A 127 -4.61 11.82 -22.53
C LYS A 127 -4.38 10.45 -21.88
N GLY A 128 -5.05 10.16 -20.76
CA GLY A 128 -4.86 8.95 -19.98
C GLY A 128 -3.99 9.18 -18.73
N LEU A 129 -3.27 8.14 -18.32
CA LEU A 129 -2.50 8.10 -17.08
C LEU A 129 -1.05 8.51 -17.31
N LYS A 130 -0.48 9.31 -16.42
CA LYS A 130 0.97 9.57 -16.39
C LYS A 130 1.48 9.46 -14.98
N PHE A 131 2.79 9.29 -14.81
CA PHE A 131 3.41 9.44 -13.50
C PHE A 131 3.25 10.88 -12.99
N TYR A 132 3.00 11.01 -11.69
CA TYR A 132 2.86 12.31 -11.01
C TYR A 132 4.10 13.20 -11.21
N SER A 133 5.29 12.61 -11.15
CA SER A 133 6.55 13.32 -11.39
C SER A 133 7.50 12.57 -12.31
N LYS A 134 8.31 13.32 -13.05
CA LYS A 134 9.40 12.77 -13.85
C LYS A 134 10.38 11.96 -13.00
N MET A 135 10.73 12.44 -11.80
CA MET A 135 11.64 11.76 -10.89
C MET A 135 11.12 10.36 -10.51
N LEU A 136 9.85 10.27 -10.13
CA LEU A 136 9.24 8.98 -9.75
C LEU A 136 9.15 8.03 -10.94
N ARG A 137 8.80 8.56 -12.13
CA ARG A 137 8.78 7.80 -13.37
C ARG A 137 10.15 7.19 -13.70
N ASP A 138 11.18 8.02 -13.68
CA ASP A 138 12.53 7.61 -14.05
C ASP A 138 13.09 6.61 -13.01
N TRP A 139 12.78 6.82 -11.72
CA TRP A 139 13.08 5.85 -10.67
C TRP A 139 12.40 4.49 -10.93
N TRP A 140 11.11 4.49 -11.25
CA TRP A 140 10.38 3.26 -11.60
C TRP A 140 10.98 2.58 -12.82
N ARG A 141 11.34 3.34 -13.85
CA ARG A 141 11.96 2.82 -15.08
C ARG A 141 13.29 2.12 -14.78
N VAL A 142 14.13 2.69 -13.92
CA VAL A 142 15.44 2.11 -13.56
C VAL A 142 15.32 0.80 -12.78
N TYR A 143 14.36 0.71 -11.85
CA TYR A 143 14.28 -0.44 -10.94
C TYR A 143 13.24 -1.50 -11.34
N TYR A 144 12.26 -1.13 -12.14
CA TYR A 144 11.11 -1.97 -12.48
C TYR A 144 10.68 -1.90 -13.94
N GLY A 145 11.29 -1.03 -14.75
CA GLY A 145 11.03 -0.99 -16.18
C GLY A 145 11.40 -2.33 -16.81
N ASP A 146 10.67 -2.71 -17.87
CA ASP A 146 11.08 -3.83 -18.70
C ASP A 146 12.41 -3.44 -19.36
N ASN A 147 13.50 -4.09 -18.97
CA ASN A 147 14.73 -4.05 -19.75
C ASN A 147 14.43 -4.78 -21.05
N GLU A 148 14.33 -4.05 -22.16
CA GLU A 148 14.55 -4.67 -23.48
C GLU A 148 15.97 -5.24 -23.56
#